data_AF-A0A834DFV0-F1
#
_entry.id   AF-A0A834DFV0-F1
#
_cell.length_a   1.000
_cell.length_b   1.000
_cell.length_c   1.000
_cell.angle_alpha   90.00
_cell.angle_beta   90.00
_cell.angle_gamma   90.00
#
_symmetry.space_group_name_H-M   'P 1'
#
loop_
_entity.id
_entity.type
_entity.pdbx_description
1 polymer ?
#
loop_
_entity_poly.entity_id
_entity_poly.type
_entity_poly.pdbx_seq_one_letter_code
_entity_poly.pdbx_strand_id
1 'polypeptide(L)'
;MADVAQKKIYKYKKVLSNPSRWEVVLKEIRTLVDMALTSPLQDDSINQAPLEIVSKLLSENTNLTTQEHENIIVAIAPLLENNHPPPDLCEFFCKHCRERPRSMVVIEVFTPVVQRILKHNMDFGKCPRLRLFTQEYILALNELNAGMEVVKKFIQSMHGPTGHCPHPRVLPNLVAVCLAAIYSCYEEFINSRDNSPSLKEIRNGCQQPCDRKPTLPLRLLHPSPDLVSQEATLSEARLKSVVVASSEIHVEVEHTSTAKPALTASAGNDSEPNLIDCLMVSPACSTMSIELGPQADRTLGCYVEILKLLSDYDDWRPSLASLLQPIPFPKEALAHEKFTKELKYVIQRFAEDPRQEVHSCLLSVRAGKDGWFQLYSPGGVACDDDGELFASMVHILMGSCYKTKKFLLSLAENKLGPCMLLALRGNQTMVEILCLMLEYNIIDNNDTQLQIISTLESTGVGKRMYEQLCERQRELKELQRKGGPTRLTLPSKSTDADLARLLSSGSFGNLENLSLAFTNVTSACAEHLIKLPSLKQLNLWSTQFGDAGLRLLSEHLTMLQVLNLCETPVTDAGLLALSSMKSLCSLNMNSTKLSADTYEDLKAKLPNLKEVDVRYTEAW
;
A
#
# COMPACT_ATOMS: atom_id res chain seq x y z
N MET A 1 -14.32 46.58 24.72
CA MET A 1 -15.11 45.89 23.68
C MET A 1 -15.32 44.40 23.99
N ALA A 2 -14.28 43.63 24.34
CA ALA A 2 -14.42 42.23 24.77
C ALA A 2 -15.37 42.01 25.97
N ASP A 3 -15.29 42.86 27.00
CA ASP A 3 -16.19 42.82 28.19
C ASP A 3 -17.67 43.08 27.84
N VAL A 4 -17.96 43.86 26.79
CA VAL A 4 -19.33 44.12 26.32
C VAL A 4 -19.89 42.94 25.54
N ALA A 5 -19.07 42.30 24.70
CA ALA A 5 -19.44 41.08 23.99
C ALA A 5 -19.70 39.92 24.96
N GLN A 6 -18.82 39.72 25.96
CA GLN A 6 -18.99 38.70 27.00
C GLN A 6 -20.24 38.92 27.87
N LYS A 7 -20.54 40.17 28.28
CA LYS A 7 -21.78 40.51 29.00
C LYS A 7 -23.04 40.24 28.17
N LYS A 8 -23.00 40.49 26.85
CA LYS A 8 -24.10 40.14 25.94
C LYS A 8 -24.27 38.63 25.81
N ILE A 9 -23.18 37.86 25.60
CA ILE A 9 -23.21 36.39 25.56
C ILE A 9 -23.85 35.82 26.84
N TYR A 10 -23.49 36.35 28.01
CA TYR A 10 -24.09 35.95 29.29
C TYR A 10 -25.60 36.26 29.37
N LYS A 11 -26.02 37.42 28.85
CA LYS A 11 -27.43 37.81 28.76
C LYS A 11 -28.23 36.86 27.84
N TYR A 12 -27.70 36.52 26.66
CA TYR A 12 -28.33 35.60 25.72
C TYR A 12 -28.44 34.18 26.32
N LYS A 13 -27.40 33.71 27.02
CA LYS A 13 -27.43 32.43 27.74
C LYS A 13 -28.60 32.36 28.72
N LYS A 14 -28.88 33.45 29.45
CA LYS A 14 -30.00 33.53 30.42
C LYS A 14 -31.38 33.57 29.74
N VAL A 15 -31.51 34.24 28.59
CA VAL A 15 -32.76 34.31 27.83
C VAL A 15 -33.10 32.95 27.19
N LEU A 16 -32.09 32.25 26.70
CA LEU A 16 -32.22 30.93 26.08
C LEU A 16 -32.48 29.79 27.08
N SER A 17 -32.33 30.04 28.39
CA SER A 17 -32.57 29.08 29.47
C SER A 17 -34.05 28.92 29.86
N ASN A 18 -34.97 29.77 29.36
CA ASN A 18 -36.39 29.68 29.68
C ASN A 18 -37.28 30.00 28.45
N PRO A 19 -37.33 29.10 27.45
CA PRO A 19 -37.99 29.34 26.18
C PRO A 19 -39.51 29.28 26.33
N SER A 20 -40.20 30.41 26.19
CA SER A 20 -41.68 30.45 26.16
C SER A 20 -42.25 30.44 24.73
N ARG A 21 -41.48 30.89 23.73
CA ARG A 21 -41.85 30.88 22.29
C ARG A 21 -40.62 30.68 21.40
N TRP A 22 -40.65 29.69 20.52
CA TRP A 22 -39.49 29.33 19.69
C TRP A 22 -39.12 30.35 18.60
N GLU A 23 -40.11 31.08 18.08
CA GLU A 23 -39.88 32.20 17.17
C GLU A 23 -38.96 33.27 17.77
N VAL A 24 -39.10 33.51 19.09
CA VAL A 24 -38.26 34.46 19.82
C VAL A 24 -36.86 33.88 19.98
N VAL A 25 -36.76 32.61 20.37
CA VAL A 25 -35.47 31.90 20.48
C VAL A 25 -34.68 31.98 19.17
N LEU A 26 -35.33 31.69 18.04
CA LEU A 26 -34.70 31.75 16.72
C LEU A 26 -34.21 33.16 16.36
N LYS A 27 -34.99 34.20 16.67
CA LYS A 27 -34.60 35.60 16.46
C LYS A 27 -33.39 35.99 17.31
N GLU A 28 -33.35 35.55 18.56
CA GLU A 28 -32.23 35.80 19.46
C GLU A 28 -30.96 35.05 19.01
N ILE A 29 -31.10 33.81 18.50
CA ILE A 29 -29.97 33.05 17.89
C ILE A 29 -29.41 33.81 16.69
N ARG A 30 -30.26 34.28 15.77
CA ARG A 30 -29.81 35.07 14.60
C ARG A 30 -29.08 36.34 15.05
N THR A 31 -29.61 37.04 16.05
CA THR A 31 -28.98 38.25 16.60
C THR A 31 -27.63 37.93 17.24
N LEU A 32 -27.50 36.78 17.91
CA LEU A 32 -26.25 36.31 18.50
C LEU A 32 -25.20 35.96 17.43
N VAL A 33 -25.63 35.32 16.34
CA VAL A 33 -24.81 35.00 15.17
C VAL A 33 -24.32 36.28 14.48
N ASP A 34 -25.23 37.21 14.20
CA ASP A 34 -24.89 38.51 13.59
C ASP A 34 -23.89 39.30 14.44
N MET A 35 -24.06 39.28 15.77
CA MET A 35 -23.13 39.92 16.69
C MET A 35 -21.74 39.28 16.63
N ALA A 36 -21.64 37.95 16.55
CA ALA A 36 -20.36 37.27 16.45
C ALA A 36 -19.66 37.58 15.12
N LEU A 37 -20.39 37.55 14.00
CA LEU A 37 -19.86 37.85 12.67
C LEU A 37 -19.43 39.31 12.47
N THR A 38 -20.15 40.25 13.09
CA THR A 38 -19.85 41.70 12.96
C THR A 38 -18.85 42.20 14.00
N SER A 39 -18.41 41.34 14.92
CA SER A 39 -17.43 41.69 15.94
C SER A 39 -16.05 41.93 15.30
N PRO A 40 -15.40 43.09 15.53
CA PRO A 40 -14.04 43.36 15.02
C PRO A 40 -12.95 42.57 15.75
N LEU A 41 -13.32 41.78 16.77
CA LEU A 41 -12.42 40.97 17.57
C LEU A 41 -12.30 39.57 16.95
N GLN A 42 -11.11 39.22 16.45
CA GLN A 42 -10.75 37.87 15.97
C GLN A 42 -10.48 36.90 17.14
N ASP A 43 -11.36 36.89 18.14
CA ASP A 43 -11.23 35.99 19.28
C ASP A 43 -12.09 34.74 19.03
N ASP A 44 -11.44 33.58 18.94
CA ASP A 44 -12.10 32.28 18.71
C ASP A 44 -13.21 32.02 19.75
N SER A 45 -13.07 32.53 20.97
CA SER A 45 -14.09 32.39 22.01
C SER A 45 -15.40 33.11 21.68
N ILE A 46 -15.35 34.20 20.90
CA ILE A 46 -16.52 34.97 20.48
C ILE A 46 -17.30 34.24 19.39
N ASN A 47 -16.60 33.54 18.51
CA ASN A 47 -17.20 32.77 17.42
C ASN A 47 -17.69 31.39 17.86
N GLN A 48 -17.01 30.77 18.84
CA GLN A 48 -17.37 29.45 19.36
C GLN A 48 -18.51 29.50 20.40
N ALA A 49 -18.60 30.56 21.22
CA ALA A 49 -19.60 30.66 22.28
C ALA A 49 -21.07 30.56 21.79
N PRO A 50 -21.47 31.17 20.66
CA PRO A 50 -22.82 30.97 20.11
C PRO A 50 -23.10 29.51 19.76
N LEU A 51 -22.12 28.80 19.19
CA LEU A 51 -22.27 27.39 18.84
C LEU A 51 -22.41 26.51 20.09
N GLU A 52 -21.66 26.79 21.16
CA GLU A 52 -21.79 26.07 22.44
C GLU A 52 -23.16 26.31 23.10
N ILE A 53 -23.66 27.55 23.06
CA ILE A 53 -24.97 27.89 23.60
C ILE A 53 -26.08 27.15 22.84
N VAL A 54 -26.01 27.13 21.51
CA VAL A 54 -26.98 26.41 20.67
C VAL A 54 -26.87 24.90 20.86
N SER A 55 -25.65 24.38 20.96
CA SER A 55 -25.37 22.98 21.28
C SER A 55 -26.07 22.56 22.58
N LYS A 56 -25.94 23.38 23.63
CA LYS A 56 -26.60 23.14 24.92
C LYS A 56 -28.13 23.22 24.81
N LEU A 57 -28.64 24.23 24.12
CA LEU A 57 -30.08 24.41 23.90
C LEU A 57 -30.72 23.22 23.19
N LEU A 58 -30.07 22.67 22.15
CA LEU A 58 -30.52 21.47 21.44
C LEU A 58 -30.45 20.22 22.32
N SER A 59 -29.45 20.12 23.21
CA SER A 59 -29.32 18.98 24.12
C SER A 59 -30.39 18.97 25.24
N GLU A 60 -30.81 20.15 25.70
CA GLU A 60 -31.76 20.29 26.81
C GLU A 60 -33.24 20.25 26.37
N ASN A 61 -33.53 20.49 25.08
CA ASN A 61 -34.90 20.59 24.55
C ASN A 61 -35.19 19.47 23.54
N THR A 62 -35.78 18.38 23.99
CA THR A 62 -36.10 17.20 23.15
C THR A 62 -37.45 17.29 22.42
N ASN A 63 -38.31 18.27 22.76
CA ASN A 63 -39.68 18.41 22.23
C ASN A 63 -39.79 19.35 21.02
N LEU A 64 -38.69 19.58 20.31
CA LEU A 64 -38.66 20.47 19.15
C LEU A 64 -39.18 19.77 17.90
N THR A 65 -39.93 20.51 17.09
CA THR A 65 -40.36 19.98 15.81
C THR A 65 -39.20 19.90 14.83
N THR A 66 -39.34 18.95 13.92
CA THR A 66 -38.92 19.06 12.52
C THR A 66 -38.27 20.34 12.03
N GLN A 67 -39.17 21.25 11.69
CA GLN A 67 -38.88 22.52 11.06
C GLN A 67 -38.07 23.44 11.98
N GLU A 68 -38.32 23.37 13.28
CA GLU A 68 -37.65 24.18 14.29
C GLU A 68 -36.18 23.81 14.42
N HIS A 69 -35.84 22.52 14.33
CA HIS A 69 -34.46 22.05 14.26
C HIS A 69 -33.74 22.60 13.02
N GLU A 70 -34.33 22.40 11.83
CA GLU A 70 -33.71 22.85 10.58
C GLU A 70 -33.53 24.38 10.57
N ASN A 71 -34.51 25.13 11.09
CA ASN A 71 -34.44 26.58 11.20
C ASN A 71 -33.28 27.05 12.10
N ILE A 72 -32.98 26.35 13.21
CA ILE A 72 -31.80 26.68 14.02
C ILE A 72 -30.53 26.40 13.23
N ILE A 73 -30.41 25.23 12.60
CA ILE A 73 -29.19 24.85 11.89
C ILE A 73 -28.88 25.88 10.80
N VAL A 74 -29.91 26.30 10.05
CA VAL A 74 -29.79 27.38 9.06
C VAL A 74 -29.39 28.70 9.70
N ALA A 75 -29.92 29.03 10.88
CA ALA A 75 -29.56 30.27 11.58
C ALA A 75 -28.09 30.30 12.04
N ILE A 76 -27.49 29.14 12.38
CA ILE A 76 -26.08 29.05 12.78
C ILE A 76 -25.11 28.76 11.63
N ALA A 77 -25.62 28.44 10.44
CA ALA A 77 -24.82 28.08 9.26
C ALA A 77 -23.66 29.06 8.97
N PRO A 78 -23.85 30.40 9.03
CA PRO A 78 -22.77 31.35 8.79
C PRO A 78 -21.57 31.22 9.75
N LEU A 79 -21.79 30.78 11.00
CA LEU A 79 -20.70 30.53 11.94
C LEU A 79 -19.97 29.23 11.64
N LEU A 80 -20.69 28.21 11.15
CA LEU A 80 -20.13 26.90 10.83
C LEU A 80 -19.22 26.93 9.58
N GLU A 81 -19.36 27.91 8.71
CA GLU A 81 -18.44 28.12 7.57
C GLU A 81 -17.00 28.40 8.04
N ASN A 82 -16.84 29.00 9.21
CA ASN A 82 -15.54 29.44 9.74
C ASN A 82 -15.12 28.72 11.03
N ASN A 83 -16.00 27.97 11.69
CA ASN A 83 -15.75 27.35 12.98
C ASN A 83 -16.17 25.88 12.99
N HIS A 84 -15.50 25.06 13.80
CA HIS A 84 -15.86 23.65 13.92
C HIS A 84 -17.05 23.48 14.88
N PRO A 85 -18.03 22.63 14.54
CA PRO A 85 -19.16 22.38 15.42
C PRO A 85 -18.69 21.73 16.74
N PRO A 86 -19.24 22.14 17.90
CA PRO A 86 -18.99 21.47 19.17
C PRO A 86 -19.36 19.98 19.15
N PRO A 87 -18.79 19.14 20.04
CA PRO A 87 -19.05 17.70 20.08
C PRO A 87 -20.54 17.32 20.19
N ASP A 88 -21.34 17.98 21.02
CA ASP A 88 -22.77 17.63 21.15
C ASP A 88 -23.58 18.07 19.92
N LEU A 89 -23.18 19.18 19.29
CA LEU A 89 -23.76 19.61 18.03
C LEU A 89 -23.45 18.62 16.89
N CYS A 90 -22.24 18.03 16.88
CA CYS A 90 -21.90 16.96 15.94
C CYS A 90 -22.81 15.74 16.10
N GLU A 91 -23.11 15.34 17.33
CA GLU A 91 -24.01 14.21 17.61
C GLU A 91 -25.42 14.48 17.10
N PHE A 92 -25.89 15.71 17.28
CA PHE A 92 -27.16 16.16 16.71
C PHE A 92 -27.14 16.14 15.17
N PHE A 93 -26.06 16.62 14.54
CA PHE A 93 -25.90 16.56 13.08
C PHE A 93 -25.85 15.13 12.55
N CYS A 94 -25.15 14.21 13.23
CA CYS A 94 -25.15 12.79 12.90
C CYS A 94 -26.58 12.22 12.87
N LYS A 95 -27.37 12.50 13.90
CA LYS A 95 -28.76 12.05 13.99
C LYS A 95 -29.60 12.61 12.83
N HIS A 96 -29.45 13.90 12.53
CA HIS A 96 -30.15 14.54 11.41
C HIS A 96 -29.78 13.94 10.04
N CYS A 97 -28.50 13.64 9.81
CA CYS A 97 -28.06 12.96 8.59
C CYS A 97 -28.74 11.60 8.40
N ARG A 98 -28.86 10.78 9.46
CA ARG A 98 -29.51 9.46 9.39
C ARG A 98 -31.02 9.54 9.20
N GLU A 99 -31.68 10.46 9.90
CA GLU A 99 -33.14 10.56 9.86
C GLU A 99 -33.63 11.29 8.59
N ARG A 100 -32.84 12.24 8.07
CA ARG A 100 -33.24 13.18 7.01
C ARG A 100 -32.13 13.44 5.99
N PRO A 101 -31.63 12.40 5.30
CA PRO A 101 -30.54 12.53 4.34
C PRO A 101 -30.88 13.46 3.16
N ARG A 102 -32.17 13.59 2.82
CA ARG A 102 -32.67 14.42 1.71
C ARG A 102 -33.02 15.86 2.11
N SER A 103 -32.75 16.28 3.35
CA SER A 103 -33.06 17.64 3.80
C SER A 103 -32.11 18.66 3.14
N MET A 104 -32.62 19.88 2.90
CA MET A 104 -31.80 20.99 2.38
C MET A 104 -30.63 21.32 3.33
N VAL A 105 -30.80 21.11 4.63
CA VAL A 105 -29.72 21.27 5.61
C VAL A 105 -28.53 20.35 5.31
N VAL A 106 -28.78 19.07 5.02
CA VAL A 106 -27.70 18.14 4.66
C VAL A 106 -27.05 18.59 3.36
N ILE A 107 -27.84 18.90 2.33
CA ILE A 107 -27.32 19.17 0.98
C ILE A 107 -26.59 20.52 0.89
N GLU A 108 -27.10 21.57 1.52
CA GLU A 108 -26.60 22.95 1.36
C GLU A 108 -25.77 23.42 2.55
N VAL A 109 -26.21 23.13 3.79
CA VAL A 109 -25.57 23.67 5.00
C VAL A 109 -24.40 22.81 5.47
N PHE A 110 -24.54 21.48 5.48
CA PHE A 110 -23.48 20.60 5.97
C PHE A 110 -22.32 20.44 4.98
N THR A 111 -22.58 20.57 3.68
CA THR A 111 -21.57 20.48 2.62
C THR A 111 -20.34 21.37 2.85
N PRO A 112 -20.46 22.71 3.00
CA PRO A 112 -19.30 23.56 3.26
C PRO A 112 -18.61 23.25 4.60
N VAL A 113 -19.36 22.82 5.61
CA VAL A 113 -18.82 22.44 6.93
C VAL A 113 -17.93 21.21 6.83
N VAL A 114 -18.40 20.16 6.14
CA VAL A 114 -17.62 18.93 5.95
C VAL A 114 -16.45 19.15 5.01
N GLN A 115 -16.61 19.95 3.95
CA GLN A 115 -15.48 20.37 3.12
C GLN A 115 -14.40 21.07 3.94
N ARG A 116 -14.77 21.97 4.86
CA ARG A 116 -13.82 22.63 5.76
C ARG A 116 -13.09 21.62 6.64
N ILE A 117 -13.82 20.71 7.29
CA ILE A 117 -13.24 19.64 8.11
C ILE A 117 -12.20 18.86 7.31
N LEU A 118 -12.51 18.49 6.06
CA LEU A 118 -11.59 17.72 5.22
C LEU A 118 -10.41 18.54 4.69
N LYS A 119 -10.58 19.85 4.43
CA LYS A 119 -9.53 20.72 3.86
C LYS A 119 -8.50 21.20 4.89
N HIS A 120 -8.85 21.25 6.17
CA HIS A 120 -7.99 21.79 7.23
C HIS A 120 -7.27 20.69 8.03
N ASN A 121 -6.32 21.12 8.88
CA ASN A 121 -5.61 20.23 9.77
C ASN A 121 -6.56 19.71 10.85
N MET A 122 -6.91 18.42 10.78
CA MET A 122 -7.82 17.77 11.72
C MET A 122 -7.13 16.62 12.43
N ASP A 123 -7.26 16.58 13.75
CA ASP A 123 -6.88 15.46 14.59
C ASP A 123 -8.15 14.71 14.99
N PHE A 124 -8.56 13.75 14.15
CA PHE A 124 -9.73 12.93 14.43
C PHE A 124 -9.56 12.01 15.65
N GLY A 125 -8.32 11.80 16.12
CA GLY A 125 -8.06 11.10 17.39
C GLY A 125 -8.53 11.92 18.58
N LYS A 126 -8.33 13.24 18.56
CA LYS A 126 -8.83 14.18 19.58
C LYS A 126 -10.30 14.55 19.39
N CYS A 127 -10.80 14.52 18.17
CA CYS A 127 -12.16 14.93 17.84
C CYS A 127 -12.97 13.82 17.12
N PRO A 128 -13.26 12.69 17.79
CA PRO A 128 -13.92 11.54 17.15
C PRO A 128 -15.34 11.84 16.66
N ARG A 129 -16.06 12.77 17.31
CA ARG A 129 -17.42 13.16 16.90
C ARG A 129 -17.46 13.93 15.58
N LEU A 130 -16.40 14.69 15.25
CA LEU A 130 -16.29 15.34 13.92
C LEU A 130 -16.05 14.30 12.82
N ARG A 131 -15.26 13.27 13.11
CA ARG A 131 -15.07 12.13 12.20
C ARG A 131 -16.40 11.42 11.96
N LEU A 132 -17.14 11.11 13.02
CA LEU A 132 -18.44 10.46 12.92
C LEU A 132 -19.44 11.32 12.13
N PHE A 133 -19.49 12.63 12.40
CA PHE A 133 -20.33 13.54 11.62
C PHE A 133 -20.00 13.52 10.13
N THR A 134 -18.70 13.57 9.80
CA THR A 134 -18.23 13.44 8.42
C THR A 134 -18.67 12.11 7.80
N GLN A 135 -18.64 11.02 8.58
CA GLN A 135 -19.07 9.71 8.11
C GLN A 135 -20.58 9.66 7.80
N GLU A 136 -21.40 10.11 8.74
CA GLU A 136 -22.85 10.11 8.61
C GLU A 136 -23.31 11.04 7.48
N TYR A 137 -22.63 12.18 7.30
CA TYR A 137 -22.88 13.07 6.17
C TYR A 137 -22.59 12.40 4.82
N ILE A 138 -21.45 11.72 4.67
CA ILE A 138 -21.11 11.01 3.42
C ILE A 138 -22.12 9.89 3.13
N LEU A 139 -22.55 9.14 4.16
CA LEU A 139 -23.59 8.13 4.00
C LEU A 139 -24.93 8.75 3.60
N ALA A 140 -25.31 9.88 4.20
CA ALA A 140 -26.52 10.62 3.83
C ALA A 140 -26.48 11.09 2.36
N LEU A 141 -25.32 11.56 1.86
CA LEU A 141 -25.15 11.86 0.43
C LEU A 141 -25.35 10.62 -0.44
N ASN A 142 -24.87 9.45 -0.02
CA ASN A 142 -25.01 8.19 -0.75
C ASN A 142 -26.47 7.66 -0.75
N GLU A 143 -27.36 8.19 0.10
CA GLU A 143 -28.79 7.85 0.12
C GLU A 143 -29.65 8.76 -0.79
N LEU A 144 -29.05 9.79 -1.38
CA LEU A 144 -29.70 10.63 -2.39
C LEU A 144 -29.94 9.82 -3.68
N ASN A 145 -30.83 10.31 -4.56
CA ASN A 145 -31.31 9.54 -5.72
C ASN A 145 -30.20 9.10 -6.69
N ALA A 146 -29.11 9.86 -6.80
CA ALA A 146 -27.95 9.52 -7.63
C ALA A 146 -26.87 8.71 -6.87
N GLY A 147 -27.10 8.40 -5.60
CA GLY A 147 -26.26 7.58 -4.73
C GLY A 147 -24.79 7.99 -4.74
N MET A 148 -23.94 7.02 -5.05
CA MET A 148 -22.49 7.19 -5.04
C MET A 148 -21.99 8.29 -5.99
N GLU A 149 -22.72 8.59 -7.06
CA GLU A 149 -22.36 9.67 -7.98
C GLU A 149 -22.35 11.05 -7.29
N VAL A 150 -23.20 11.24 -6.27
CA VAL A 150 -23.19 12.47 -5.46
C VAL A 150 -21.92 12.54 -4.61
N VAL A 151 -21.52 11.42 -4.01
CA VAL A 151 -20.28 11.33 -3.22
C VAL A 151 -19.05 11.56 -4.10
N LYS A 152 -19.03 11.02 -5.33
CA LYS A 152 -17.97 11.25 -6.32
C LYS A 152 -17.85 12.73 -6.66
N LYS A 153 -18.96 13.41 -6.96
CA LYS A 153 -18.99 14.86 -7.21
C LYS A 153 -18.55 15.68 -6.01
N PHE A 154 -18.94 15.28 -4.79
CA PHE A 154 -18.48 15.92 -3.56
C PHE A 154 -16.96 15.84 -3.41
N ILE A 155 -16.35 14.66 -3.62
CA ILE A 155 -14.89 14.49 -3.53
C ILE A 155 -14.18 15.27 -4.65
N GLN A 156 -14.68 15.19 -5.88
CA GLN A 156 -14.17 15.96 -7.03
C GLN A 156 -14.18 17.47 -6.76
N SER A 157 -15.21 18.00 -6.08
CA SER A 157 -15.29 19.42 -5.73
C SER A 157 -14.17 19.89 -4.80
N MET A 158 -13.57 18.98 -4.01
CA MET A 158 -12.45 19.29 -3.12
C MET A 158 -11.10 19.08 -3.80
N HIS A 159 -10.98 18.09 -4.69
CA HIS A 159 -9.79 17.89 -5.51
C HIS A 159 -9.60 19.03 -6.52
N GLY A 160 -10.68 19.56 -7.08
CA GLY A 160 -10.62 20.58 -8.13
C GLY A 160 -10.25 20.01 -9.51
N PRO A 161 -10.36 20.84 -10.57
CA PRO A 161 -10.18 20.41 -11.96
C PRO A 161 -8.70 20.36 -12.41
N THR A 162 -7.81 20.94 -11.61
CA THR A 162 -6.37 20.90 -11.85
C THR A 162 -5.89 19.47 -11.60
N GLY A 163 -4.95 18.97 -12.42
CA GLY A 163 -4.37 17.63 -12.24
C GLY A 163 -3.59 17.41 -10.93
N HIS A 164 -3.67 18.37 -9.99
CA HIS A 164 -3.15 18.31 -8.63
C HIS A 164 -4.20 18.89 -7.68
N CYS A 165 -4.39 18.23 -6.54
CA CYS A 165 -5.27 18.69 -5.48
C CYS A 165 -4.71 19.96 -4.79
N PRO A 166 -5.50 21.05 -4.68
CA PRO A 166 -5.09 22.29 -4.02
C PRO A 166 -5.06 22.17 -2.49
N HIS A 167 -5.58 21.07 -1.93
CA HIS A 167 -5.77 20.88 -0.50
C HIS A 167 -5.09 19.59 -0.01
N PRO A 168 -3.84 19.64 0.48
CA PRO A 168 -3.06 18.45 0.81
C PRO A 168 -3.63 17.63 1.99
N ARG A 169 -4.56 18.19 2.76
CA ARG A 169 -5.20 17.51 3.90
C ARG A 169 -6.44 16.70 3.55
N VAL A 170 -7.01 16.92 2.37
CA VAL A 170 -8.25 16.23 1.95
C VAL A 170 -8.04 14.72 1.91
N LEU A 171 -6.98 14.26 1.25
CA LEU A 171 -6.67 12.84 1.13
C LEU A 171 -6.48 12.14 2.50
N PRO A 172 -5.54 12.56 3.39
CA PRO A 172 -5.35 11.87 4.66
C PRO A 172 -6.60 11.91 5.55
N ASN A 173 -7.37 13.01 5.53
CA ASN A 173 -8.61 13.10 6.28
C ASN A 173 -9.69 12.15 5.74
N LEU A 174 -9.86 12.06 4.42
CA LEU A 174 -10.79 11.11 3.79
C LEU A 174 -10.39 9.66 4.07
N VAL A 175 -9.10 9.33 3.97
CA VAL A 175 -8.61 7.99 4.30
C VAL A 175 -8.89 7.66 5.77
N ALA A 176 -8.63 8.58 6.70
CA ALA A 176 -8.94 8.36 8.12
C ALA A 176 -10.44 8.12 8.39
N VAL A 177 -11.31 8.83 7.66
CA VAL A 177 -12.77 8.65 7.69
C VAL A 177 -13.17 7.28 7.14
N CYS A 178 -12.63 6.87 5.98
CA CYS A 178 -12.84 5.56 5.38
C CYS A 178 -12.39 4.41 6.30
N LEU A 179 -11.17 4.48 6.81
CA LEU A 179 -10.61 3.44 7.68
C LEU A 179 -11.46 3.24 8.93
N ALA A 180 -11.86 4.33 9.59
CA ALA A 180 -12.71 4.25 10.77
C ALA A 180 -14.10 3.69 10.46
N ALA A 181 -14.70 4.03 9.31
CA ALA A 181 -16.01 3.52 8.92
C ALA A 181 -15.95 2.02 8.58
N ILE A 182 -14.95 1.61 7.80
CA ILE A 182 -14.70 0.20 7.48
C ILE A 182 -14.45 -0.60 8.76
N TYR A 183 -13.64 -0.09 9.69
CA TYR A 183 -13.39 -0.76 10.97
C TYR A 183 -14.68 -0.96 11.77
N SER A 184 -15.56 0.05 11.82
CA SER A 184 -16.83 -0.02 12.54
C SER A 184 -17.77 -1.11 12.00
N CYS A 185 -17.69 -1.43 10.71
CA CYS A 185 -18.48 -2.52 10.12
C CYS A 185 -18.13 -3.91 10.70
N TYR A 186 -16.92 -4.08 11.23
CA TYR A 186 -16.46 -5.36 11.79
C TYR A 186 -16.31 -5.34 13.31
N GLU A 187 -16.73 -4.27 13.97
CA GLU A 187 -16.52 -4.07 15.42
C GLU A 187 -17.15 -5.19 16.26
N GLU A 188 -18.34 -5.68 15.87
CA GLU A 188 -19.02 -6.79 16.55
C GLU A 188 -18.21 -8.10 16.46
N PHE A 189 -17.65 -8.41 15.29
CA PHE A 189 -16.82 -9.60 15.07
C PHE A 189 -15.51 -9.54 15.85
N ILE A 190 -14.87 -8.36 15.85
CA ILE A 190 -13.64 -8.11 16.61
C ILE A 190 -13.91 -8.31 18.11
N ASN A 191 -14.97 -7.69 18.63
CA ASN A 191 -15.34 -7.79 20.04
C ASN A 191 -15.78 -9.21 20.44
N SER A 192 -16.41 -9.97 19.55
CA SER A 192 -16.82 -11.37 19.83
C SER A 192 -15.62 -12.31 20.01
N ARG A 193 -14.50 -12.00 19.35
CA ARG A 193 -13.27 -12.78 19.36
C ARG A 193 -12.37 -12.37 20.54
N ASP A 194 -12.40 -11.09 20.90
CA ASP A 194 -11.65 -10.48 22.00
C ASP A 194 -12.46 -10.37 23.30
N ASN A 195 -13.03 -11.48 23.80
CA ASN A 195 -13.54 -11.56 25.19
C ASN A 195 -12.38 -11.54 26.23
N SER A 196 -11.54 -10.51 26.16
CA SER A 196 -10.50 -10.10 27.11
C SER A 196 -10.73 -8.62 27.46
N PRO A 197 -10.53 -8.16 28.72
CA PRO A 197 -11.09 -6.91 29.23
C PRO A 197 -10.45 -5.62 28.68
N SER A 198 -9.49 -5.71 27.76
CA SER A 198 -8.52 -4.64 27.45
C SER A 198 -8.99 -3.59 26.43
N LEU A 199 -10.19 -3.70 25.84
CA LEU A 199 -10.74 -2.68 24.94
C LEU A 199 -11.79 -1.76 25.58
N LYS A 200 -12.28 -2.07 26.80
CA LYS A 200 -13.15 -1.15 27.57
C LYS A 200 -12.42 0.14 27.95
N GLU A 201 -11.09 0.12 28.00
CA GLU A 201 -10.25 1.30 28.31
C GLU A 201 -10.00 2.20 27.09
N ILE A 202 -10.10 1.69 25.86
CA ILE A 202 -10.04 2.52 24.65
C ILE A 202 -11.38 3.23 24.42
N ARG A 203 -12.48 2.66 24.94
CA ARG A 203 -13.84 3.24 24.88
C ARG A 203 -14.04 4.44 25.82
N ASN A 204 -13.24 4.56 26.88
CA ASN A 204 -13.26 5.70 27.81
C ASN A 204 -11.89 6.38 27.77
N GLY A 205 -11.71 7.34 26.86
CA GLY A 205 -10.49 8.15 26.81
C GLY A 205 -10.12 8.67 28.21
N CYS A 206 -8.81 8.67 28.49
CA CYS A 206 -8.16 9.29 29.63
C CYS A 206 -8.93 10.49 30.21
N GLN A 207 -9.77 10.23 31.21
CA GLN A 207 -9.96 11.16 32.31
C GLN A 207 -8.75 10.98 33.22
N GLN A 208 -7.74 11.83 33.06
CA GLN A 208 -6.88 12.19 34.18
C GLN A 208 -7.13 13.65 34.53
N PRO A 209 -7.56 13.96 35.76
CA PRO A 209 -7.56 15.34 36.24
C PRO A 209 -6.11 15.81 36.40
N CYS A 210 -5.83 17.01 35.87
CA CYS A 210 -4.63 17.76 36.21
C CYS A 210 -4.59 17.98 37.72
N ASP A 211 -3.53 17.53 38.39
CA ASP A 211 -3.16 18.08 39.67
C ASP A 211 -1.65 18.24 39.84
N ARG A 212 -1.32 19.30 40.57
CA ARG A 212 -0.05 20.01 40.63
C ARG A 212 1.07 19.21 41.33
N LYS A 213 2.31 19.45 40.90
CA LYS A 213 3.56 19.17 41.66
C LYS A 213 3.47 19.79 43.07
N PRO A 214 4.08 19.18 44.12
CA PRO A 214 5.51 19.43 44.37
C PRO A 214 6.37 18.28 44.97
N THR A 215 7.69 18.44 44.75
CA THR A 215 8.85 18.08 45.60
C THR A 215 9.25 16.60 45.88
N LEU A 216 10.45 16.27 45.40
CA LEU A 216 11.46 15.29 45.90
C LEU A 216 11.76 15.49 47.42
N PRO A 217 12.41 14.56 48.18
CA PRO A 217 13.60 13.81 47.73
C PRO A 217 13.93 12.42 48.38
N LEU A 218 15.06 11.84 47.91
CA LEU A 218 16.04 10.93 48.57
C LEU A 218 16.10 9.42 48.24
N ARG A 219 17.15 9.09 47.45
CA ARG A 219 18.14 7.98 47.47
C ARG A 219 18.09 6.90 48.56
N LEU A 220 18.44 5.66 48.14
CA LEU A 220 19.49 4.73 48.65
C LEU A 220 19.44 3.41 47.81
N LEU A 221 20.35 3.11 46.87
CA LEU A 221 21.63 2.36 46.92
C LEU A 221 21.59 0.89 47.44
N HIS A 222 21.64 -0.07 46.49
CA HIS A 222 22.38 -1.38 46.43
C HIS A 222 22.23 -2.49 47.52
N PRO A 223 22.72 -3.74 47.32
CA PRO A 223 22.97 -4.59 46.13
C PRO A 223 22.46 -6.08 46.25
N SER A 224 22.65 -6.86 45.17
CA SER A 224 22.59 -8.33 44.96
C SER A 224 23.47 -9.16 45.95
N PRO A 225 23.42 -10.53 46.09
CA PRO A 225 23.62 -11.54 45.00
C PRO A 225 23.01 -12.97 45.12
N ASP A 226 23.09 -13.69 43.98
CA ASP A 226 23.30 -15.13 43.69
C ASP A 226 22.64 -16.28 44.50
N LEU A 227 21.99 -17.22 43.77
CA LEU A 227 22.44 -18.63 43.58
C LEU A 227 21.31 -19.58 43.03
N VAL A 228 21.58 -20.14 41.84
CA VAL A 228 21.58 -21.58 41.48
C VAL A 228 20.36 -22.48 41.79
N SER A 229 19.74 -22.94 40.68
CA SER A 229 19.30 -24.31 40.32
C SER A 229 18.48 -25.18 41.29
N GLN A 230 17.31 -25.65 40.84
CA GLN A 230 17.00 -27.09 40.73
C GLN A 230 15.67 -27.38 40.02
N GLU A 231 15.69 -28.45 39.22
CA GLU A 231 14.57 -29.11 38.57
C GLU A 231 13.59 -29.77 39.57
N ALA A 232 12.31 -29.90 39.19
CA ALA A 232 11.57 -31.18 39.10
C ALA A 232 10.06 -31.06 39.40
N THR A 233 9.28 -31.60 38.46
CA THR A 233 8.03 -32.39 38.62
C THR A 233 6.72 -31.77 39.16
N LEU A 234 5.72 -31.83 38.27
CA LEU A 234 4.32 -32.29 38.44
C LEU A 234 3.55 -31.91 39.72
N SER A 235 2.43 -31.19 39.54
CA SER A 235 1.15 -31.58 40.15
C SER A 235 -0.04 -30.84 39.52
N GLU A 236 -1.10 -31.60 39.28
CA GLU A 236 -2.43 -31.18 38.88
C GLU A 236 -3.09 -30.27 39.91
N ALA A 237 -3.91 -29.31 39.45
CA ALA A 237 -4.94 -28.70 40.29
C ALA A 237 -6.22 -28.42 39.49
N ARG A 238 -7.22 -29.28 39.75
CA ARG A 238 -8.65 -29.07 39.48
C ARG A 238 -9.12 -27.70 39.94
N LEU A 239 -9.97 -27.03 39.15
CA LEU A 239 -10.92 -26.03 39.65
C LEU A 239 -12.28 -26.12 38.91
N LYS A 240 -13.19 -26.81 39.62
CA LYS A 240 -14.65 -26.63 39.82
C LYS A 240 -15.53 -26.03 38.71
N SER A 241 -16.62 -26.78 38.44
CA SER A 241 -17.82 -26.35 37.75
C SER A 241 -18.68 -25.41 38.60
N VAL A 242 -19.35 -24.48 37.91
CA VAL A 242 -20.57 -23.82 38.40
C VAL A 242 -21.62 -23.98 37.30
N VAL A 243 -22.71 -24.66 37.65
CA VAL A 243 -23.90 -24.86 36.83
C VAL A 243 -24.91 -23.78 37.23
N VAL A 244 -25.47 -23.08 36.24
CA VAL A 244 -26.81 -22.47 36.35
C VAL A 244 -27.56 -22.79 35.04
N ALA A 245 -28.69 -23.48 35.21
CA ALA A 245 -29.63 -23.97 34.19
C ALA A 245 -30.35 -22.80 33.49
N SER A 246 -30.39 -22.76 32.14
CA SER A 246 -31.36 -23.38 31.20
C SER A 246 -32.61 -22.55 30.91
N SER A 247 -32.82 -22.21 29.63
CA SER A 247 -34.11 -22.21 28.92
C SER A 247 -33.86 -22.15 27.39
N GLU A 248 -33.77 -23.33 26.79
CA GLU A 248 -34.23 -23.80 25.46
C GLU A 248 -34.32 -22.86 24.24
N ILE A 249 -33.60 -23.23 23.16
CA ILE A 249 -34.11 -23.25 21.77
C ILE A 249 -33.56 -24.52 21.07
N HIS A 250 -34.46 -25.28 20.43
CA HIS A 250 -34.22 -26.56 19.76
C HIS A 250 -33.28 -26.47 18.54
N VAL A 251 -32.50 -27.53 18.31
CA VAL A 251 -31.84 -27.86 17.04
C VAL A 251 -32.38 -29.20 16.58
N GLU A 252 -33.22 -29.20 15.53
CA GLU A 252 -33.52 -30.39 14.75
C GLU A 252 -32.38 -30.63 13.76
N VAL A 253 -31.77 -31.81 13.84
CA VAL A 253 -30.81 -32.31 12.85
C VAL A 253 -31.58 -33.24 11.91
N GLU A 254 -31.97 -32.74 10.74
CA GLU A 254 -32.46 -33.60 9.66
C GLU A 254 -31.29 -34.18 8.87
N HIS A 255 -31.10 -35.49 9.03
CA HIS A 255 -30.37 -36.32 8.08
C HIS A 255 -31.22 -36.56 6.83
N THR A 256 -30.73 -36.16 5.66
CA THR A 256 -31.15 -36.78 4.40
C THR A 256 -29.93 -37.15 3.55
N SER A 257 -29.93 -38.41 3.12
CA SER A 257 -28.92 -39.08 2.32
C SER A 257 -29.36 -39.16 0.85
N THR A 258 -28.46 -39.69 0.00
CA THR A 258 -28.59 -40.07 -1.43
C THR A 258 -28.15 -38.97 -2.44
N ALA A 259 -27.36 -39.20 -3.49
CA ALA A 259 -26.70 -40.39 -4.05
C ALA A 259 -25.50 -39.96 -4.95
N LYS A 260 -24.49 -40.82 -5.08
CA LYS A 260 -23.38 -40.74 -6.06
C LYS A 260 -23.84 -41.22 -7.46
N PRO A 261 -23.21 -40.79 -8.56
CA PRO A 261 -22.98 -41.64 -9.73
C PRO A 261 -21.62 -42.34 -9.63
N ALA A 262 -21.64 -43.65 -9.87
CA ALA A 262 -20.46 -44.51 -9.93
C ALA A 262 -19.73 -44.34 -11.26
N LEU A 263 -18.40 -44.22 -11.22
CA LEU A 263 -17.51 -44.52 -12.33
C LEU A 263 -16.46 -45.53 -11.83
N THR A 264 -16.41 -46.64 -12.55
CA THR A 264 -15.62 -47.84 -12.32
C THR A 264 -14.12 -47.56 -12.50
N ALA A 265 -13.33 -47.83 -11.46
CA ALA A 265 -11.87 -47.86 -11.53
C ALA A 265 -11.38 -49.31 -11.75
N SER A 266 -10.63 -49.51 -12.84
CA SER A 266 -9.74 -50.67 -12.99
C SER A 266 -8.41 -50.37 -12.29
N ALA A 267 -7.92 -51.36 -11.55
CA ALA A 267 -6.74 -51.31 -10.70
C ALA A 267 -5.42 -50.99 -11.41
N GLY A 268 -4.51 -50.30 -10.70
CA GLY A 268 -3.06 -50.37 -10.95
C GLY A 268 -2.32 -49.04 -10.94
N ASN A 269 -1.93 -48.56 -9.75
CA ASN A 269 -0.57 -48.12 -9.37
C ASN A 269 -0.65 -47.20 -8.14
N ASP A 270 -0.08 -47.67 -7.03
CA ASP A 270 0.31 -46.81 -5.92
C ASP A 270 1.44 -45.91 -6.40
N SER A 271 1.12 -44.64 -6.64
CA SER A 271 2.09 -43.57 -6.73
C SER A 271 1.57 -42.48 -5.80
N GLU A 272 2.40 -42.05 -4.85
CA GLU A 272 2.14 -40.82 -4.10
C GLU A 272 1.69 -39.72 -5.07
N PRO A 273 0.67 -38.92 -4.73
CA PRO A 273 0.18 -37.90 -5.63
C PRO A 273 1.35 -36.99 -6.00
N ASN A 274 1.56 -36.83 -7.31
CA ASN A 274 2.67 -36.02 -7.81
C ASN A 274 2.48 -34.59 -7.25
N LEU A 275 3.54 -33.91 -6.79
CA LEU A 275 3.40 -32.60 -6.14
C LEU A 275 2.71 -31.58 -7.06
N ILE A 276 2.80 -31.77 -8.37
CA ILE A 276 2.04 -31.05 -9.40
C ILE A 276 0.54 -31.21 -9.19
N ASP A 277 0.04 -32.42 -8.95
CA ASP A 277 -1.36 -32.68 -8.64
C ASP A 277 -1.77 -32.02 -7.31
N CYS A 278 -0.89 -32.00 -6.32
CA CYS A 278 -1.11 -31.30 -5.04
C CYS A 278 -1.16 -29.77 -5.18
N LEU A 279 -0.36 -29.19 -6.08
CA LEU A 279 -0.35 -27.75 -6.35
C LEU A 279 -1.60 -27.30 -7.14
N MET A 280 -2.11 -28.16 -8.02
CA MET A 280 -3.28 -27.85 -8.86
C MET A 280 -4.62 -27.97 -8.10
N VAL A 281 -4.63 -28.57 -6.90
CA VAL A 281 -5.78 -28.59 -6.01
C VAL A 281 -5.78 -27.33 -5.16
N SER A 282 -6.74 -26.43 -5.39
CA SER A 282 -6.92 -25.23 -4.57
C SER A 282 -7.11 -25.64 -3.10
N PRO A 283 -6.32 -25.10 -2.15
CA PRO A 283 -6.57 -25.37 -0.74
C PRO A 283 -7.92 -24.78 -0.39
N ALA A 284 -8.84 -25.63 0.07
CA ALA A 284 -10.11 -25.19 0.64
C ALA A 284 -9.80 -24.38 1.91
N CYS A 285 -9.69 -23.05 1.76
CA CYS A 285 -9.55 -22.16 2.88
C CYS A 285 -10.81 -22.32 3.73
N SER A 286 -10.65 -22.64 5.01
CA SER A 286 -11.76 -22.64 5.98
C SER A 286 -12.18 -21.18 6.20
N THR A 287 -12.92 -20.62 5.24
CA THR A 287 -13.40 -19.26 5.29
C THR A 287 -14.45 -19.17 6.39
N MET A 288 -14.18 -18.38 7.42
CA MET A 288 -15.24 -17.88 8.28
C MET A 288 -16.22 -17.12 7.38
N SER A 289 -17.46 -17.59 7.25
CA SER A 289 -18.50 -16.89 6.51
C SER A 289 -18.92 -15.65 7.31
N ILE A 290 -18.25 -14.52 7.05
CA ILE A 290 -18.59 -13.23 7.66
C ILE A 290 -19.78 -12.64 6.90
N GLU A 291 -20.95 -12.64 7.54
CA GLU A 291 -22.14 -11.99 7.01
C GLU A 291 -22.38 -10.67 7.74
N LEU A 292 -22.22 -9.56 7.02
CA LEU A 292 -22.49 -8.23 7.56
C LEU A 292 -23.98 -7.92 7.52
N GLY A 293 -24.48 -7.25 8.57
CA GLY A 293 -25.85 -6.72 8.55
C GLY A 293 -26.05 -5.69 7.42
N PRO A 294 -27.29 -5.46 6.94
CA PRO A 294 -27.56 -4.62 5.75
C PRO A 294 -26.98 -3.20 5.83
N GLN A 295 -26.98 -2.60 7.02
CA GLN A 295 -26.42 -1.26 7.23
C GLN A 295 -24.89 -1.24 7.16
N ALA A 296 -24.24 -2.24 7.78
CA ALA A 296 -22.79 -2.39 7.75
C ALA A 296 -22.31 -2.70 6.31
N ASP A 297 -23.07 -3.48 5.56
CA ASP A 297 -22.77 -3.79 4.16
C ASP A 297 -22.87 -2.55 3.25
N ARG A 298 -23.92 -1.72 3.41
CA ARG A 298 -24.03 -0.43 2.70
C ARG A 298 -22.91 0.54 3.06
N THR A 299 -22.56 0.60 4.34
CA THR A 299 -21.46 1.44 4.83
C THR A 299 -20.14 0.99 4.23
N LEU A 300 -19.86 -0.32 4.26
CA LEU A 300 -18.67 -0.90 3.66
C LEU A 300 -18.57 -0.55 2.17
N GLY A 301 -19.65 -0.80 1.41
CA GLY A 301 -19.70 -0.51 -0.03
C GLY A 301 -19.40 0.96 -0.34
N CYS A 302 -20.00 1.90 0.40
CA CYS A 302 -19.76 3.33 0.22
C CYS A 302 -18.28 3.70 0.43
N TYR A 303 -17.67 3.26 1.53
CA TYR A 303 -16.31 3.69 1.89
C TYR A 303 -15.21 2.99 1.10
N VAL A 304 -15.43 1.75 0.67
CA VAL A 304 -14.50 1.07 -0.23
C VAL A 304 -14.55 1.70 -1.62
N GLU A 305 -15.74 2.07 -2.11
CA GLU A 305 -15.87 2.78 -3.39
C GLU A 305 -15.24 4.19 -3.34
N ILE A 306 -15.22 4.84 -2.16
CA ILE A 306 -14.41 6.05 -1.96
C ILE A 306 -12.93 5.72 -2.11
N LEU A 307 -12.39 4.68 -1.46
CA LEU A 307 -10.97 4.30 -1.60
C LEU A 307 -10.60 4.01 -3.07
N LYS A 308 -11.49 3.36 -3.83
CA LYS A 308 -11.33 3.15 -5.28
C LYS A 308 -11.23 4.47 -6.03
N LEU A 309 -12.16 5.40 -5.79
CA LEU A 309 -12.11 6.74 -6.37
C LEU A 309 -10.81 7.48 -6.02
N LEU A 310 -10.35 7.41 -4.76
CA LEU A 310 -9.10 8.06 -4.35
C LEU A 310 -7.88 7.48 -5.09
N SER A 311 -7.90 6.19 -5.40
CA SER A 311 -6.83 5.51 -6.15
C SER A 311 -6.82 5.83 -7.64
N ASP A 312 -7.87 6.45 -8.18
CA ASP A 312 -7.91 6.88 -9.58
C ASP A 312 -7.18 8.21 -9.82
N TYR A 313 -6.90 8.99 -8.76
CA TYR A 313 -6.19 10.26 -8.85
C TYR A 313 -4.67 10.06 -8.83
N ASP A 314 -3.99 10.47 -9.91
CA ASP A 314 -2.55 10.29 -10.09
C ASP A 314 -1.71 10.96 -9.00
N ASP A 315 -2.06 12.15 -8.55
CA ASP A 315 -1.34 12.89 -7.51
C ASP A 315 -1.58 12.30 -6.10
N TRP A 316 -2.76 11.74 -5.84
CA TRP A 316 -3.09 11.11 -4.56
C TRP A 316 -2.53 9.69 -4.41
N ARG A 317 -2.37 8.93 -5.50
CA ARG A 317 -1.93 7.52 -5.46
C ARG A 317 -0.71 7.25 -4.55
N PRO A 318 0.40 8.02 -4.56
CA PRO A 318 1.55 7.72 -3.68
C PRO A 318 1.25 7.92 -2.21
N SER A 319 0.57 9.02 -1.89
CA SER A 319 0.18 9.30 -0.51
C SER A 319 -0.85 8.28 0.00
N LEU A 320 -1.79 7.86 -0.85
CA LEU A 320 -2.75 6.82 -0.53
C LEU A 320 -2.07 5.46 -0.29
N ALA A 321 -1.14 5.06 -1.15
CA ALA A 321 -0.38 3.83 -1.00
C ALA A 321 0.41 3.81 0.32
N SER A 322 1.03 4.95 0.68
CA SER A 322 1.72 5.10 1.96
C SER A 322 0.77 5.05 3.16
N LEU A 323 -0.43 5.66 3.07
CA LEU A 323 -1.42 5.64 4.16
C LEU A 323 -2.05 4.25 4.37
N LEU A 324 -2.07 3.41 3.33
CA LEU A 324 -2.51 2.02 3.40
C LEU A 324 -1.36 1.04 3.72
N GLN A 325 -0.23 1.55 4.22
CA GLN A 325 0.93 0.76 4.62
C GLN A 325 1.44 1.17 6.03
N PRO A 326 1.54 0.25 7.02
CA PRO A 326 1.17 -1.16 6.96
C PRO A 326 -0.35 -1.34 6.77
N ILE A 327 -0.78 -2.54 6.36
CA ILE A 327 -2.19 -2.87 6.12
C ILE A 327 -3.04 -2.43 7.33
N PRO A 328 -3.91 -1.41 7.19
CA PRO A 328 -4.58 -0.77 8.33
C PRO A 328 -5.96 -1.36 8.63
N PHE A 329 -6.25 -2.56 8.13
CA PHE A 329 -7.57 -3.20 8.25
C PHE A 329 -7.56 -4.35 9.26
N PRO A 330 -8.68 -4.60 9.96
CA PRO A 330 -8.80 -5.73 10.87
C PRO A 330 -8.74 -7.06 10.11
N LYS A 331 -8.32 -8.13 10.78
CA LYS A 331 -8.16 -9.46 10.15
C LYS A 331 -9.49 -9.99 9.61
N GLU A 332 -10.59 -9.64 10.27
CA GLU A 332 -11.97 -9.94 9.91
C GLU A 332 -12.32 -9.32 8.55
N ALA A 333 -11.94 -8.06 8.31
CA ALA A 333 -12.12 -7.44 7.00
C ALA A 333 -11.28 -8.15 5.93
N LEU A 334 -10.03 -8.49 6.23
CA LEU A 334 -9.15 -9.21 5.29
C LEU A 334 -9.58 -10.66 5.02
N ALA A 335 -10.45 -11.23 5.85
CA ALA A 335 -11.06 -12.54 5.64
C ALA A 335 -12.43 -12.46 4.93
N HIS A 336 -12.99 -11.25 4.78
CA HIS A 336 -14.28 -11.05 4.12
C HIS A 336 -14.08 -10.86 2.61
N GLU A 337 -14.51 -11.86 1.84
CA GLU A 337 -14.32 -11.96 0.38
C GLU A 337 -14.79 -10.71 -0.38
N LYS A 338 -15.97 -10.17 -0.05
CA LYS A 338 -16.49 -8.97 -0.73
C LYS A 338 -15.58 -7.77 -0.52
N PHE A 339 -15.02 -7.60 0.68
CA PHE A 339 -14.10 -6.50 0.97
C PHE A 339 -12.79 -6.64 0.21
N THR A 340 -12.16 -7.81 0.27
CA THR A 340 -10.87 -8.05 -0.40
C THR A 340 -10.99 -7.95 -1.93
N LYS A 341 -12.10 -8.41 -2.49
CA LYS A 341 -12.42 -8.26 -3.92
C LYS A 341 -12.55 -6.81 -4.36
N GLU A 342 -13.27 -5.99 -3.60
CA GLU A 342 -13.41 -4.56 -3.94
C GLU A 342 -12.10 -3.78 -3.72
N LEU A 343 -11.35 -4.10 -2.65
CA LEU A 343 -10.07 -3.47 -2.35
C LEU A 343 -9.00 -3.84 -3.39
N LYS A 344 -9.13 -5.00 -4.04
CA LYS A 344 -8.24 -5.46 -5.10
C LYS A 344 -8.02 -4.40 -6.18
N TYR A 345 -9.06 -3.67 -6.57
CA TYR A 345 -8.97 -2.58 -7.54
C TYR A 345 -7.94 -1.53 -7.09
N VAL A 346 -7.97 -1.10 -5.83
CA VAL A 346 -7.02 -0.12 -5.26
C VAL A 346 -5.59 -0.65 -5.35
N ILE A 347 -5.37 -1.93 -5.02
CA ILE A 347 -4.05 -2.56 -5.08
C ILE A 347 -3.55 -2.70 -6.52
N GLN A 348 -4.45 -3.00 -7.46
CA GLN A 348 -4.15 -3.01 -8.89
C GLN A 348 -3.71 -1.62 -9.37
N ARG A 349 -4.38 -0.54 -8.94
CA ARG A 349 -3.97 0.84 -9.28
C ARG A 349 -2.59 1.21 -8.73
N PHE A 350 -2.18 0.63 -7.60
CA PHE A 350 -0.82 0.77 -7.07
C PHE A 350 0.19 -0.02 -7.88
N ALA A 351 -0.16 -1.23 -8.32
CA ALA A 351 0.70 -2.05 -9.16
C ALA A 351 0.91 -1.37 -10.53
N GLU A 352 -0.12 -0.79 -11.14
CA GLU A 352 -0.04 -0.13 -12.45
C GLU A 352 0.62 1.27 -12.44
N ASP A 353 1.02 1.78 -11.27
CA ASP A 353 1.61 3.12 -11.17
C ASP A 353 3.03 3.15 -11.77
N PRO A 354 3.46 4.20 -12.49
CA PRO A 354 4.83 4.24 -13.01
C PRO A 354 5.91 4.50 -11.94
N ARG A 355 5.54 4.94 -10.73
CA ARG A 355 6.49 5.40 -9.71
C ARG A 355 6.92 4.28 -8.77
N GLN A 356 8.24 4.19 -8.57
CA GLN A 356 8.85 3.16 -7.71
C GLN A 356 8.46 3.28 -6.24
N GLU A 357 8.21 4.48 -5.74
CA GLU A 357 7.77 4.70 -4.35
C GLU A 357 6.42 4.02 -4.07
N VAL A 358 5.51 3.97 -5.05
CA VAL A 358 4.21 3.30 -4.94
C VAL A 358 4.38 1.78 -4.90
N HIS A 359 5.24 1.23 -5.76
CA HIS A 359 5.52 -0.21 -5.75
C HIS A 359 6.12 -0.69 -4.44
N SER A 360 6.94 0.14 -3.80
CA SER A 360 7.51 -0.19 -2.49
C SER A 360 6.44 -0.39 -1.41
N CYS A 361 5.27 0.24 -1.57
CA CYS A 361 4.13 0.09 -0.67
C CYS A 361 3.40 -1.25 -0.80
N LEU A 362 3.57 -1.97 -1.93
CA LEU A 362 3.00 -3.32 -2.11
C LEU A 362 3.70 -4.37 -1.25
N LEU A 363 4.98 -4.14 -0.96
CA LEU A 363 5.81 -5.02 -0.14
C LEU A 363 5.54 -4.81 1.35
N SER A 364 6.02 -5.73 2.19
CA SER A 364 5.90 -5.59 3.64
C SER A 364 6.86 -4.54 4.21
N VAL A 365 6.40 -3.78 5.21
CA VAL A 365 7.22 -2.76 5.91
C VAL A 365 8.30 -3.41 6.79
N ARG A 366 8.02 -4.61 7.31
CA ARG A 366 8.89 -5.34 8.24
C ARG A 366 8.97 -6.80 7.83
N ALA A 367 10.15 -7.39 8.01
CA ALA A 367 10.33 -8.83 7.83
C ALA A 367 9.35 -9.62 8.72
N GLY A 368 8.73 -10.65 8.16
CA GLY A 368 7.77 -11.52 8.86
C GLY A 368 6.36 -10.96 9.04
N LYS A 369 6.04 -9.78 8.48
CA LYS A 369 4.65 -9.31 8.34
C LYS A 369 4.20 -9.38 6.89
N ASP A 370 2.94 -9.71 6.67
CA ASP A 370 2.35 -9.71 5.33
C ASP A 370 2.11 -8.28 4.82
N GLY A 371 2.54 -8.02 3.60
CA GLY A 371 2.13 -6.87 2.80
C GLY A 371 1.05 -7.24 1.80
N TRP A 372 0.64 -6.28 0.95
CA TRP A 372 -0.35 -6.50 -0.10
C TRP A 372 0.07 -7.62 -1.06
N PHE A 373 1.37 -7.68 -1.37
CA PHE A 373 1.98 -8.74 -2.17
C PHE A 373 1.73 -10.14 -1.62
N GLN A 374 1.88 -10.35 -0.30
CA GLN A 374 1.64 -11.65 0.34
C GLN A 374 0.16 -11.97 0.43
N LEU A 375 -0.69 -10.97 0.63
CA LEU A 375 -2.13 -11.15 0.86
C LEU A 375 -2.85 -11.66 -0.40
N TYR A 376 -2.48 -11.12 -1.57
CA TYR A 376 -3.07 -11.48 -2.88
C TYR A 376 -2.28 -12.56 -3.64
N SER A 377 -1.26 -13.19 -3.02
CA SER A 377 -0.58 -14.33 -3.65
C SER A 377 -1.49 -15.55 -3.71
N PRO A 378 -1.34 -16.47 -4.68
CA PRO A 378 -2.04 -17.76 -4.69
C PRO A 378 -2.01 -18.46 -3.32
N GLY A 379 -3.18 -18.87 -2.83
CA GLY A 379 -3.36 -19.44 -1.49
C GLY A 379 -3.45 -18.42 -0.34
N GLY A 380 -3.29 -17.13 -0.63
CA GLY A 380 -3.54 -16.02 0.29
C GLY A 380 -5.03 -15.76 0.48
N VAL A 381 -5.40 -15.18 1.63
CA VAL A 381 -6.81 -14.97 2.03
C VAL A 381 -7.58 -14.00 1.13
N ALA A 382 -6.89 -13.16 0.36
CA ALA A 382 -7.51 -12.17 -0.53
C ALA A 382 -7.41 -12.56 -2.02
N CYS A 383 -6.80 -13.70 -2.35
CA CYS A 383 -6.62 -14.13 -3.73
C CYS A 383 -7.91 -14.75 -4.28
N ASP A 384 -8.66 -13.99 -5.08
CA ASP A 384 -9.94 -14.39 -5.68
C ASP A 384 -9.86 -14.64 -7.20
N ASP A 385 -8.67 -14.49 -7.80
CA ASP A 385 -8.46 -14.37 -9.24
C ASP A 385 -7.40 -15.30 -9.79
N ASP A 386 -7.25 -16.46 -9.15
CA ASP A 386 -6.28 -17.46 -9.57
C ASP A 386 -4.82 -16.95 -9.60
N GLY A 387 -4.52 -15.79 -8.99
CA GLY A 387 -3.20 -15.19 -8.87
C GLY A 387 -2.83 -14.20 -9.99
N GLU A 388 -3.79 -13.71 -10.77
CA GLU A 388 -3.54 -12.71 -11.83
C GLU A 388 -2.94 -11.41 -11.30
N LEU A 389 -3.52 -10.83 -10.24
CA LEU A 389 -2.97 -9.61 -9.63
C LEU A 389 -1.56 -9.86 -9.07
N PHE A 390 -1.33 -11.02 -8.47
CA PHE A 390 0.01 -11.40 -7.99
C PHE A 390 1.02 -11.44 -9.14
N ALA A 391 0.66 -12.02 -10.29
CA ALA A 391 1.54 -12.05 -11.45
C ALA A 391 1.85 -10.65 -11.99
N SER A 392 0.85 -9.77 -12.03
CA SER A 392 1.04 -8.37 -12.39
C SER A 392 2.00 -7.65 -11.44
N MET A 393 1.81 -7.81 -10.12
CA MET A 393 2.71 -7.25 -9.11
C MET A 393 4.15 -7.77 -9.28
N VAL A 394 4.35 -9.08 -9.51
CA VAL A 394 5.69 -9.65 -9.74
C VAL A 394 6.35 -9.05 -10.99
N HIS A 395 5.62 -8.97 -12.10
CA HIS A 395 6.14 -8.38 -13.34
C HIS A 395 6.65 -6.95 -13.12
N ILE A 396 5.87 -6.14 -12.41
CA ILE A 396 6.17 -4.72 -12.21
C ILE A 396 7.28 -4.52 -11.16
N LEU A 397 7.28 -5.32 -10.09
CA LEU A 397 8.34 -5.30 -9.09
C LEU A 397 9.69 -5.73 -9.70
N MET A 398 9.67 -6.66 -10.66
CA MET A 398 10.87 -7.03 -11.42
C MET A 398 11.39 -5.87 -12.29
N GLY A 399 10.50 -5.16 -12.98
CA GLY A 399 10.89 -4.02 -13.82
C GLY A 399 11.35 -2.77 -13.03
N SER A 400 10.89 -2.60 -11.80
CA SER A 400 11.18 -1.43 -10.96
C SER A 400 12.38 -1.61 -10.00
N CYS A 401 12.89 -2.84 -9.83
CA CYS A 401 13.95 -3.13 -8.86
C CYS A 401 15.35 -3.25 -9.48
N TYR A 402 16.27 -2.36 -9.11
CA TYR A 402 17.74 -2.52 -9.29
C TYR A 402 18.36 -3.70 -8.50
N LYS A 403 17.54 -4.62 -7.98
CA LYS A 403 17.90 -5.72 -7.08
C LYS A 403 17.18 -7.02 -7.46
N THR A 404 17.06 -7.29 -8.76
CA THR A 404 16.47 -8.54 -9.32
C THR A 404 16.87 -9.77 -8.51
N LYS A 405 18.17 -9.96 -8.22
CA LYS A 405 18.64 -11.08 -7.37
C LYS A 405 18.06 -11.12 -5.95
N LYS A 406 17.97 -9.97 -5.25
CA LYS A 406 17.44 -9.93 -3.86
C LYS A 406 15.94 -10.20 -3.84
N PHE A 407 15.21 -9.65 -4.81
CA PHE A 407 13.78 -9.89 -4.93
C PHE A 407 13.50 -11.37 -5.30
N LEU A 408 14.26 -11.93 -6.26
CA LEU A 408 14.18 -13.34 -6.60
C LEU A 408 14.49 -14.25 -5.40
N LEU A 409 15.50 -13.93 -4.58
CA LEU A 409 15.77 -14.65 -3.33
C LEU A 409 14.56 -14.59 -2.38
N SER A 410 14.00 -13.41 -2.16
CA SER A 410 12.80 -13.25 -1.33
C SER A 410 11.60 -14.04 -1.84
N LEU A 411 11.44 -14.14 -3.16
CA LEU A 411 10.38 -14.87 -3.84
C LEU A 411 10.61 -16.38 -3.71
N ALA A 412 11.85 -16.84 -3.92
CA ALA A 412 12.24 -18.24 -3.77
C ALA A 412 12.04 -18.74 -2.32
N GLU A 413 12.38 -17.92 -1.32
CA GLU A 413 12.23 -18.28 0.09
C GLU A 413 10.76 -18.43 0.53
N ASN A 414 9.88 -17.54 0.10
CA ASN A 414 8.55 -17.41 0.71
C ASN A 414 7.37 -17.70 -0.23
N LYS A 415 7.60 -17.71 -1.55
CA LYS A 415 6.53 -17.73 -2.57
C LYS A 415 6.89 -18.54 -3.82
N LEU A 416 7.82 -19.50 -3.72
CA LEU A 416 8.16 -20.38 -4.83
C LEU A 416 6.96 -21.23 -5.29
N GLY A 417 6.21 -21.82 -4.36
CA GLY A 417 5.01 -22.61 -4.67
C GLY A 417 3.97 -21.86 -5.50
N PRO A 418 3.54 -20.65 -5.10
CA PRO A 418 2.70 -19.78 -5.92
C PRO A 418 3.24 -19.47 -7.32
N CYS A 419 4.55 -19.26 -7.46
CA CYS A 419 5.17 -19.03 -8.76
C CYS A 419 5.10 -20.29 -9.66
N MET A 420 5.40 -21.47 -9.10
CA MET A 420 5.30 -22.74 -9.80
C MET A 420 3.86 -23.04 -10.22
N LEU A 421 2.88 -22.83 -9.33
CA LEU A 421 1.47 -23.02 -9.63
C LEU A 421 1.02 -22.16 -10.81
N LEU A 422 1.36 -20.88 -10.81
CA LEU A 422 1.03 -19.97 -11.90
C LEU A 422 1.76 -20.33 -13.20
N ALA A 423 3.01 -20.78 -13.12
CA ALA A 423 3.74 -21.27 -14.29
C ALA A 423 3.07 -22.51 -14.90
N LEU A 424 2.60 -23.46 -14.09
CA LEU A 424 1.82 -24.63 -14.53
C LEU A 424 0.51 -24.23 -15.22
N ARG A 425 -0.11 -23.14 -14.75
CA ARG A 425 -1.31 -22.53 -15.39
C ARG A 425 -0.99 -21.75 -16.68
N GLY A 426 0.28 -21.68 -17.08
CA GLY A 426 0.71 -21.03 -18.31
C GLY A 426 1.02 -19.53 -18.19
N ASN A 427 1.17 -19.00 -16.97
CA ASN A 427 1.55 -17.61 -16.78
C ASN A 427 3.01 -17.36 -17.22
N GLN A 428 3.19 -16.58 -18.28
CA GLN A 428 4.51 -16.34 -18.89
C GLN A 428 5.49 -15.62 -17.96
N THR A 429 5.03 -14.62 -17.19
CA THR A 429 5.87 -13.92 -16.22
C THR A 429 6.49 -14.89 -15.22
N MET A 430 5.71 -15.86 -14.73
CA MET A 430 6.21 -16.83 -13.75
C MET A 430 7.19 -17.83 -14.36
N VAL A 431 6.95 -18.23 -15.62
CA VAL A 431 7.91 -19.05 -16.37
C VAL A 431 9.25 -18.32 -16.52
N GLU A 432 9.22 -17.04 -16.92
CA GLU A 432 10.42 -16.19 -17.01
C GLU A 432 11.16 -16.10 -15.68
N ILE A 433 10.43 -15.88 -14.59
CA ILE A 433 10.99 -15.78 -13.24
C ILE A 433 11.67 -17.08 -12.81
N LEU A 434 11.03 -18.22 -13.05
CA LEU A 434 11.61 -19.53 -12.74
C LEU A 434 12.88 -19.80 -13.57
N CYS A 435 12.89 -19.44 -14.85
CA CYS A 435 14.09 -19.50 -15.68
C CYS A 435 15.20 -18.60 -15.12
N LEU A 436 14.90 -17.36 -14.72
CA LEU A 436 15.87 -16.44 -14.12
C LEU A 436 16.42 -16.96 -12.79
N MET A 437 15.59 -17.63 -11.97
CA MET A 437 16.04 -18.26 -10.72
C MET A 437 17.07 -19.35 -10.98
N LEU A 438 16.89 -20.17 -12.03
CA LEU A 438 17.85 -21.18 -12.45
C LEU A 438 19.10 -20.54 -13.06
N GLU A 439 18.95 -19.54 -13.93
CA GLU A 439 20.06 -18.86 -14.60
C GLU A 439 21.02 -18.18 -13.61
N TYR A 440 20.47 -17.49 -12.60
CA TYR A 440 21.25 -16.79 -11.59
C TYR A 440 21.68 -17.65 -10.41
N ASN A 441 21.38 -18.96 -10.43
CA ASN A 441 21.60 -19.88 -9.31
C ASN A 441 21.07 -19.29 -7.99
N ILE A 442 19.80 -18.84 -7.99
CA ILE A 442 19.13 -18.31 -6.80
C ILE A 442 18.88 -19.41 -5.77
N ILE A 443 18.64 -20.62 -6.26
CA ILE A 443 18.27 -21.79 -5.47
C ILE A 443 19.45 -22.75 -5.50
N ASP A 444 20.06 -22.99 -4.35
CA ASP A 444 21.22 -23.89 -4.22
C ASP A 444 20.81 -25.38 -4.05
N ASN A 445 19.56 -25.64 -3.69
CA ASN A 445 19.06 -27.00 -3.49
C ASN A 445 18.71 -27.67 -4.82
N ASN A 446 19.45 -28.73 -5.18
CA ASN A 446 19.26 -29.52 -6.40
C ASN A 446 17.82 -30.08 -6.52
N ASP A 447 17.21 -30.53 -5.43
CA ASP A 447 15.86 -31.10 -5.48
C ASP A 447 14.84 -30.03 -5.87
N THR A 448 14.97 -28.83 -5.30
CA THR A 448 14.13 -27.68 -5.64
C THR A 448 14.36 -27.20 -7.06
N GLN A 449 15.61 -27.21 -7.55
CA GLN A 449 15.90 -26.92 -8.95
C GLN A 449 15.22 -27.91 -9.90
N LEU A 450 15.29 -29.22 -9.60
CA LEU A 450 14.62 -30.25 -10.39
C LEU A 450 13.10 -30.10 -10.39
N GLN A 451 12.50 -29.68 -9.27
CA GLN A 451 11.07 -29.38 -9.20
C GLN A 451 10.68 -28.22 -10.13
N ILE A 452 11.50 -27.17 -10.19
CA ILE A 452 11.29 -26.04 -11.10
C ILE A 452 11.43 -26.49 -12.55
N ILE A 453 12.46 -27.27 -12.87
CA ILE A 453 12.68 -27.80 -14.21
C ILE A 453 11.48 -28.64 -14.67
N SER A 454 11.03 -29.58 -13.83
CA SER A 454 9.83 -30.39 -14.09
C SER A 454 8.59 -29.52 -14.32
N THR A 455 8.43 -28.45 -13.53
CA THR A 455 7.34 -27.48 -13.70
C THR A 455 7.41 -26.77 -15.06
N LEU A 456 8.59 -26.31 -15.46
CA LEU A 456 8.81 -25.65 -16.74
C LEU A 456 8.53 -26.60 -17.92
N GLU A 457 9.05 -27.83 -17.84
CA GLU A 457 8.88 -28.87 -18.88
C GLU A 457 7.43 -29.35 -19.04
N SER A 458 6.62 -29.19 -17.99
CA SER A 458 5.19 -29.56 -18.00
C SER A 458 4.33 -28.64 -18.86
N THR A 459 4.84 -27.48 -19.29
CA THR A 459 4.12 -26.54 -20.17
C THR A 459 4.86 -26.32 -21.48
N GLY A 460 4.13 -26.11 -22.58
CA GLY A 460 4.77 -25.86 -23.88
C GLY A 460 5.56 -24.54 -23.95
N VAL A 461 5.15 -23.52 -23.19
CA VAL A 461 5.90 -22.25 -23.08
C VAL A 461 7.14 -22.46 -22.21
N GLY A 462 6.99 -23.07 -21.03
CA GLY A 462 8.09 -23.32 -20.11
C GLY A 462 9.17 -24.21 -20.72
N LYS A 463 8.79 -25.28 -21.43
CA LYS A 463 9.73 -26.17 -22.11
C LYS A 463 10.60 -25.40 -23.12
N ARG A 464 9.99 -24.58 -23.99
CA ARG A 464 10.73 -23.78 -24.98
C ARG A 464 11.68 -22.80 -24.31
N MET A 465 11.25 -22.11 -23.27
CA MET A 465 12.08 -21.13 -22.56
C MET A 465 13.23 -21.79 -21.80
N TYR A 466 12.97 -22.94 -21.18
CA TYR A 466 14.01 -23.74 -20.52
C TYR A 466 15.02 -24.32 -21.51
N GLU A 467 14.57 -24.84 -22.67
CA GLU A 467 15.46 -25.28 -23.74
C GLU A 467 16.37 -24.15 -24.22
N GLN A 468 15.84 -22.95 -24.43
CA GLN A 468 16.62 -21.76 -24.79
C GLN A 468 17.66 -21.40 -23.71
N LEU A 469 17.29 -21.51 -22.43
CA LEU A 469 18.23 -21.30 -21.32
C LEU A 469 19.36 -22.34 -21.36
N CYS A 470 19.05 -23.62 -21.53
CA CYS A 470 20.03 -24.69 -21.63
C CYS A 470 20.94 -24.55 -22.86
N GLU A 471 20.41 -24.15 -24.01
CA GLU A 471 21.17 -23.85 -25.22
C GLU A 471 22.15 -22.71 -24.97
N ARG A 472 21.68 -21.59 -24.41
CA ARG A 472 22.55 -20.45 -24.04
C ARG A 472 23.67 -20.85 -23.11
N GLN A 473 23.38 -21.65 -22.07
CA GLN A 473 24.40 -22.14 -21.14
C GLN A 473 25.41 -23.07 -21.84
N ARG A 474 24.97 -23.89 -22.79
CA ARG A 474 25.84 -24.77 -23.59
C ARG A 474 26.73 -23.96 -24.54
N GLU A 475 26.16 -22.99 -25.24
CA GLU A 475 26.89 -22.07 -26.12
C GLU A 475 27.98 -21.32 -25.35
N LEU A 476 27.65 -20.83 -24.15
CA LEU A 476 28.60 -20.15 -23.28
C LEU A 476 29.78 -21.05 -22.88
N LYS A 477 29.49 -22.29 -22.46
CA LYS A 477 30.51 -23.30 -22.12
C LYS A 477 31.34 -23.69 -23.35
N GLU A 478 30.72 -23.80 -24.51
CA GLU A 478 31.40 -24.14 -25.75
C GLU A 478 32.31 -23.02 -26.23
N LEU A 479 31.86 -21.76 -26.14
CA LEU A 479 32.68 -20.58 -26.41
C LEU A 479 33.91 -20.56 -25.51
N GLN A 480 33.73 -20.76 -24.19
CA GLN A 480 34.84 -20.86 -23.24
C GLN A 480 35.80 -22.02 -23.60
N ARG A 481 35.27 -23.18 -24.00
CA ARG A 481 36.08 -24.34 -24.41
C ARG A 481 36.87 -24.06 -25.70
N LYS A 482 36.27 -23.43 -26.69
CA LYS A 482 36.92 -23.06 -27.96
C LYS A 482 37.94 -21.94 -27.78
N GLY A 483 37.84 -21.18 -26.68
CA GLY A 483 38.77 -20.13 -26.31
C GLY A 483 38.63 -18.89 -27.20
N GLY A 484 39.75 -18.23 -27.49
CA GLY A 484 39.76 -17.02 -28.32
C GLY A 484 40.83 -16.02 -27.92
N PRO A 485 40.90 -14.87 -28.61
CA PRO A 485 41.76 -13.78 -28.20
C PRO A 485 41.29 -13.22 -26.85
N THR A 486 42.23 -12.79 -26.01
CA THR A 486 41.92 -12.11 -24.74
C THR A 486 41.67 -10.62 -24.92
N ARG A 487 42.16 -10.04 -26.02
CA ARG A 487 41.96 -8.63 -26.36
C ARG A 487 41.53 -8.46 -27.82
N LEU A 488 40.57 -7.58 -28.06
CA LEU A 488 40.07 -7.26 -29.38
C LEU A 488 39.78 -5.76 -29.49
N THR A 489 40.09 -5.17 -30.63
CA THR A 489 39.76 -3.78 -30.96
C THR A 489 39.18 -3.73 -32.36
N LEU A 490 38.04 -3.05 -32.51
CA LEU A 490 37.40 -2.89 -33.81
C LEU A 490 37.84 -1.58 -34.49
N PRO A 491 37.93 -1.55 -35.83
CA PRO A 491 38.17 -0.31 -36.59
C PRO A 491 37.08 0.73 -36.39
N SER A 492 37.42 2.03 -36.45
CA SER A 492 36.49 3.14 -36.21
C SER A 492 35.24 3.19 -37.13
N LYS A 493 35.29 2.54 -38.30
CA LYS A 493 34.13 2.47 -39.20
C LYS A 493 33.17 1.31 -38.88
N SER A 494 33.51 0.48 -37.90
CA SER A 494 32.69 -0.67 -37.52
C SER A 494 31.32 -0.26 -37.01
N THR A 495 30.32 -1.05 -37.40
CA THR A 495 28.91 -0.91 -37.04
C THR A 495 28.45 -2.10 -36.19
N ASP A 496 27.22 -2.04 -35.68
CA ASP A 496 26.59 -3.16 -34.95
C ASP A 496 26.58 -4.45 -35.77
N ALA A 497 26.33 -4.35 -37.07
CA ALA A 497 26.35 -5.49 -37.99
C ALA A 497 27.75 -6.11 -38.16
N ASP A 498 28.81 -5.30 -38.12
CA ASP A 498 30.18 -5.80 -38.17
C ASP A 498 30.55 -6.55 -36.91
N LEU A 499 30.20 -5.99 -35.74
CA LEU A 499 30.41 -6.66 -34.46
C LEU A 499 29.62 -7.97 -34.40
N ALA A 500 28.35 -7.96 -34.81
CA ALA A 500 27.49 -9.14 -34.85
C ALA A 500 28.12 -10.25 -35.72
N ARG A 501 28.52 -9.93 -36.96
CA ARG A 501 29.17 -10.89 -37.87
C ARG A 501 30.47 -11.44 -37.30
N LEU A 502 31.28 -10.59 -36.69
CA LEU A 502 32.54 -11.00 -36.08
C LEU A 502 32.28 -11.98 -34.93
N LEU A 503 31.45 -11.59 -33.97
CA LEU A 503 31.14 -12.40 -32.78
C LEU A 503 30.40 -13.70 -33.13
N SER A 504 29.58 -13.73 -34.19
CA SER A 504 28.91 -14.94 -34.66
C SER A 504 29.83 -15.94 -35.38
N SER A 505 30.94 -15.48 -35.96
CA SER A 505 31.85 -16.34 -36.76
C SER A 505 33.11 -16.75 -36.02
N GLY A 506 33.53 -16.01 -34.99
CA GLY A 506 34.73 -16.29 -34.22
C GLY A 506 34.47 -16.95 -32.86
N SER A 507 35.52 -17.51 -32.26
CA SER A 507 35.50 -17.96 -30.87
C SER A 507 36.07 -16.87 -29.97
N PHE A 508 35.24 -16.35 -29.07
CA PHE A 508 35.59 -15.24 -28.17
C PHE A 508 35.31 -15.57 -26.70
N GLY A 509 35.35 -16.85 -26.33
CA GLY A 509 35.06 -17.28 -24.96
C GLY A 509 36.09 -16.80 -23.92
N ASN A 510 37.31 -16.46 -24.34
CA ASN A 510 38.36 -15.92 -23.47
C ASN A 510 38.52 -14.40 -23.60
N LEU A 511 37.63 -13.71 -24.32
CA LEU A 511 37.79 -12.28 -24.57
C LEU A 511 37.55 -11.49 -23.29
N GLU A 512 38.62 -10.92 -22.74
CA GLU A 512 38.59 -10.15 -21.50
C GLU A 512 38.55 -8.64 -21.77
N ASN A 513 39.13 -8.16 -22.87
CA ASN A 513 39.20 -6.75 -23.19
C ASN A 513 38.66 -6.49 -24.60
N LEU A 514 37.57 -5.73 -24.70
CA LEU A 514 37.00 -5.29 -25.96
C LEU A 514 37.03 -3.78 -26.05
N SER A 515 37.66 -3.26 -27.11
CA SER A 515 37.62 -1.84 -27.45
C SER A 515 36.80 -1.59 -28.69
N LEU A 516 35.71 -0.85 -28.52
CA LEU A 516 34.84 -0.31 -29.56
C LEU A 516 34.98 1.22 -29.66
N ALA A 517 36.07 1.78 -29.12
CA ALA A 517 36.30 3.21 -29.14
C ALA A 517 36.30 3.78 -30.55
N PHE A 518 35.67 4.94 -30.72
CA PHE A 518 35.52 5.66 -31.99
C PHE A 518 34.82 4.85 -33.09
N THR A 519 34.00 3.86 -32.74
CA THR A 519 33.20 3.09 -33.70
C THR A 519 31.78 3.66 -33.85
N ASN A 520 31.07 3.24 -34.89
CA ASN A 520 29.68 3.63 -35.15
C ASN A 520 28.67 2.66 -34.52
N VAL A 521 29.06 1.96 -33.46
CA VAL A 521 28.15 1.06 -32.72
C VAL A 521 27.13 1.84 -31.92
N THR A 522 25.94 1.26 -31.78
CA THR A 522 24.82 1.80 -31.00
C THR A 522 24.49 0.85 -29.84
N SER A 523 23.49 1.19 -29.03
CA SER A 523 22.96 0.30 -27.98
C SER A 523 22.49 -1.07 -28.50
N ALA A 524 22.18 -1.21 -29.80
CA ALA A 524 21.79 -2.49 -30.38
C ALA A 524 22.90 -3.55 -30.29
N CYS A 525 24.17 -3.15 -30.19
CA CYS A 525 25.27 -4.09 -30.05
C CYS A 525 25.29 -4.83 -28.71
N ALA A 526 24.58 -4.32 -27.69
CA ALA A 526 24.57 -4.88 -26.34
C ALA A 526 24.11 -6.34 -26.33
N GLU A 527 23.14 -6.74 -27.17
CA GLU A 527 22.66 -8.13 -27.29
C GLU A 527 23.77 -9.12 -27.71
N HIS A 528 24.80 -8.64 -28.39
CA HIS A 528 25.97 -9.43 -28.76
C HIS A 528 27.05 -9.39 -27.68
N LEU A 529 27.23 -8.24 -27.01
CA LEU A 529 28.21 -8.07 -25.94
C LEU A 529 27.92 -8.95 -24.72
N ILE A 530 26.64 -9.11 -24.35
CA ILE A 530 26.25 -9.95 -23.21
C ILE A 530 26.58 -11.44 -23.40
N LYS A 531 26.92 -11.86 -24.62
CA LYS A 531 27.32 -13.24 -24.95
C LYS A 531 28.80 -13.51 -24.70
N LEU A 532 29.59 -12.51 -24.25
CA LEU A 532 31.01 -12.63 -23.97
C LEU A 532 31.25 -12.99 -22.50
N PRO A 533 31.46 -14.28 -22.16
CA PRO A 533 31.42 -14.74 -20.76
C PRO A 533 32.57 -14.26 -19.88
N SER A 534 33.69 -13.88 -20.50
CA SER A 534 34.92 -13.53 -19.78
C SER A 534 35.24 -12.03 -19.85
N LEU A 535 34.32 -11.20 -20.36
CA LEU A 535 34.59 -9.78 -20.57
C LEU A 535 34.77 -9.05 -19.23
N LYS A 536 35.95 -8.44 -19.05
CA LYS A 536 36.34 -7.68 -17.87
C LYS A 536 36.52 -6.20 -18.16
N GLN A 537 36.87 -5.84 -19.40
CA GLN A 537 37.11 -4.47 -19.81
C GLN A 537 36.38 -4.15 -21.11
N LEU A 538 35.56 -3.12 -21.07
CA LEU A 538 34.81 -2.65 -22.22
C LEU A 538 35.06 -1.16 -22.43
N ASN A 539 35.54 -0.79 -23.62
CA ASN A 539 35.76 0.60 -24.00
C ASN A 539 34.78 1.01 -25.10
N LEU A 540 33.87 1.92 -24.77
CA LEU A 540 32.83 2.47 -25.63
C LEU A 540 33.05 3.97 -25.92
N TRP A 541 34.27 4.48 -25.71
CA TRP A 541 34.58 5.91 -25.89
C TRP A 541 34.14 6.40 -27.28
N SER A 542 33.39 7.51 -27.31
CA SER A 542 32.96 8.18 -28.53
C SER A 542 32.16 7.24 -29.46
N THR A 543 31.15 6.56 -28.88
CA THR A 543 30.18 5.72 -29.60
C THR A 543 28.76 6.25 -29.39
N GLN A 544 27.79 5.72 -30.14
CA GLN A 544 26.36 6.06 -29.98
C GLN A 544 25.65 5.15 -28.97
N PHE A 545 26.39 4.63 -27.99
CA PHE A 545 25.89 3.74 -26.96
C PHE A 545 25.14 4.52 -25.87
N GLY A 546 23.95 4.09 -25.47
CA GLY A 546 23.06 4.82 -24.56
C GLY A 546 22.45 3.97 -23.46
N ASP A 547 21.51 4.56 -22.72
CA ASP A 547 20.94 4.00 -21.48
C ASP A 547 20.35 2.60 -21.63
N ALA A 548 19.67 2.33 -22.75
CA ALA A 548 19.06 1.02 -23.01
C ALA A 548 20.11 -0.10 -23.09
N GLY A 549 21.22 0.15 -23.81
CA GLY A 549 22.32 -0.80 -23.90
C GLY A 549 23.00 -0.98 -22.56
N LEU A 550 23.21 0.11 -21.81
CA LEU A 550 23.87 0.08 -20.51
C LEU A 550 23.10 -0.72 -19.47
N ARG A 551 21.75 -0.62 -19.47
CA ARG A 551 20.87 -1.41 -18.62
C ARG A 551 21.05 -2.90 -18.89
N LEU A 552 21.06 -3.31 -20.15
CA LEU A 552 21.29 -4.70 -20.55
C LEU A 552 22.68 -5.20 -20.13
N LEU A 553 23.73 -4.40 -20.31
CA LEU A 553 25.08 -4.78 -19.83
C LEU A 553 25.11 -4.97 -18.32
N SER A 554 24.41 -4.12 -17.55
CA SER A 554 24.39 -4.19 -16.09
C SER A 554 23.72 -5.46 -15.54
N GLU A 555 22.79 -6.04 -16.30
CA GLU A 555 22.04 -7.25 -15.91
C GLU A 555 22.83 -8.54 -16.18
N HIS A 556 23.68 -8.54 -17.21
CA HIS A 556 24.35 -9.75 -17.69
C HIS A 556 25.86 -9.78 -17.46
N LEU A 557 26.58 -8.64 -17.58
CA LEU A 557 28.04 -8.58 -17.47
C LEU A 557 28.52 -8.31 -16.03
N THR A 558 28.07 -9.13 -15.09
CA THR A 558 28.32 -8.94 -13.65
C THR A 558 29.81 -8.97 -13.24
N MET A 559 30.68 -9.52 -14.09
CA MET A 559 32.13 -9.61 -13.89
C MET A 559 32.93 -8.45 -14.49
N LEU A 560 32.28 -7.49 -15.15
CA LEU A 560 32.97 -6.35 -15.75
C LEU A 560 33.65 -5.48 -14.67
N GLN A 561 34.90 -5.11 -14.91
CA GLN A 561 35.76 -4.39 -13.96
C GLN A 561 36.11 -2.97 -14.43
N VAL A 562 36.28 -2.80 -15.74
CA VAL A 562 36.63 -1.51 -16.35
C VAL A 562 35.63 -1.18 -17.43
N LEU A 563 34.99 -0.02 -17.31
CA LEU A 563 34.03 0.47 -18.28
C LEU A 563 34.36 1.92 -18.66
N ASN A 564 34.57 2.18 -19.95
CA ASN A 564 34.77 3.52 -20.46
C ASN A 564 33.57 3.96 -21.31
N LEU A 565 32.83 4.95 -20.80
CA LEU A 565 31.67 5.58 -21.41
C LEU A 565 31.95 7.03 -21.84
N CYS A 566 33.22 7.43 -21.91
CA CYS A 566 33.62 8.77 -22.29
C CYS A 566 32.94 9.20 -23.60
N GLU A 567 32.38 10.42 -23.64
CA GLU A 567 31.70 10.96 -24.82
C GLU A 567 30.61 10.04 -25.40
N THR A 568 29.79 9.44 -24.54
CA THR A 568 28.59 8.69 -24.95
C THR A 568 27.31 9.43 -24.56
N PRO A 569 26.17 9.22 -25.26
CA PRO A 569 24.89 9.86 -24.93
C PRO A 569 24.20 9.31 -23.67
N VAL A 570 24.90 8.52 -22.84
CA VAL A 570 24.41 7.97 -21.58
C VAL A 570 24.03 9.09 -20.60
N THR A 571 22.93 8.88 -19.86
CA THR A 571 22.38 9.78 -18.86
C THR A 571 22.33 9.13 -17.47
N ASP A 572 21.95 9.91 -16.46
CA ASP A 572 21.66 9.41 -15.11
C ASP A 572 20.80 8.14 -15.08
N ALA A 573 19.80 8.03 -15.96
CA ALA A 573 18.90 6.88 -16.00
C ALA A 573 19.63 5.58 -16.42
N GLY A 574 20.64 5.68 -17.27
CA GLY A 574 21.51 4.56 -17.64
C GLY A 574 22.57 4.30 -16.58
N LEU A 575 23.20 5.37 -16.07
CA LEU A 575 24.27 5.28 -15.07
C LEU A 575 23.78 4.64 -13.77
N LEU A 576 22.58 4.98 -13.29
CA LEU A 576 21.97 4.35 -12.11
C LEU A 576 21.81 2.83 -12.25
N ALA A 577 21.69 2.30 -13.47
CA ALA A 577 21.63 0.84 -13.69
C ALA A 577 22.94 0.15 -13.30
N LEU A 578 24.09 0.83 -13.39
CA LEU A 578 25.40 0.29 -13.01
C LEU A 578 25.51 -0.01 -11.50
N SER A 579 24.59 0.50 -10.67
CA SER A 579 24.55 0.29 -9.21
C SER A 579 24.63 -1.18 -8.78
N SER A 580 24.23 -2.12 -9.65
CA SER A 580 24.26 -3.57 -9.40
C SER A 580 25.62 -4.21 -9.69
N MET A 581 26.48 -3.57 -10.49
CA MET A 581 27.75 -4.13 -10.98
C MET A 581 28.88 -3.99 -9.96
N LYS A 582 28.81 -4.75 -8.86
CA LYS A 582 29.77 -4.66 -7.74
C LYS A 582 31.21 -4.97 -8.09
N SER A 583 31.48 -5.58 -9.25
CA SER A 583 32.83 -5.90 -9.73
C SER A 583 33.54 -4.70 -10.38
N LEU A 584 32.83 -3.60 -10.68
CA LEU A 584 33.42 -2.42 -11.30
C LEU A 584 34.45 -1.76 -10.36
N CYS A 585 35.64 -1.56 -10.90
CA CYS A 585 36.79 -0.95 -10.22
C CYS A 585 37.22 0.37 -10.89
N SER A 586 36.98 0.52 -12.19
CA SER A 586 37.31 1.72 -12.96
C SER A 586 36.15 2.09 -13.88
N LEU A 587 35.66 3.33 -13.77
CA LEU A 587 34.52 3.84 -14.53
C LEU A 587 34.83 5.24 -15.06
N ASN A 588 34.90 5.39 -16.37
CA ASN A 588 35.06 6.68 -17.03
C ASN A 588 33.70 7.14 -17.59
N MET A 589 33.19 8.25 -17.05
CA MET A 589 31.93 8.92 -17.43
C MET A 589 32.18 10.35 -17.93
N ASN A 590 33.41 10.64 -18.33
CA ASN A 590 33.80 11.94 -18.84
C ASN A 590 32.91 12.36 -20.03
N SER A 591 32.45 13.61 -20.03
CA SER A 591 31.61 14.16 -21.11
C SER A 591 30.30 13.38 -21.34
N THR A 592 29.70 12.83 -20.28
CA THR A 592 28.35 12.24 -20.28
C THR A 592 27.34 13.16 -19.59
N LYS A 593 26.04 12.83 -19.63
CA LYS A 593 24.98 13.60 -18.95
C LYS A 593 24.77 13.12 -17.50
N LEU A 594 25.83 13.21 -16.70
CA LEU A 594 25.85 12.82 -15.28
C LEU A 594 25.60 14.03 -14.35
N SER A 595 24.66 13.88 -13.43
CA SER A 595 24.40 14.83 -12.32
C SER A 595 25.18 14.50 -11.04
N ALA A 596 25.31 15.50 -10.15
CA ALA A 596 25.96 15.34 -8.85
C ALA A 596 25.23 14.32 -7.93
N ASP A 597 23.90 14.35 -7.91
CA ASP A 597 23.09 13.43 -7.09
C ASP A 597 23.31 11.97 -7.52
N THR A 598 23.30 11.72 -8.83
CA THR A 598 23.53 10.37 -9.38
C THR A 598 24.95 9.88 -9.10
N TYR A 599 25.94 10.77 -9.16
CA TYR A 599 27.33 10.44 -8.84
C TYR A 599 27.49 9.98 -7.38
N GLU A 600 26.92 10.71 -6.42
CA GLU A 600 26.95 10.32 -5.00
C GLU A 600 26.22 8.99 -4.77
N ASP A 601 25.08 8.79 -5.42
CA ASP A 601 24.33 7.54 -5.39
C ASP A 601 25.15 6.35 -5.89
N LEU A 602 25.89 6.52 -7.00
CA LEU A 602 26.76 5.50 -7.56
C LEU A 602 27.93 5.18 -6.64
N LYS A 603 28.58 6.21 -6.10
CA LYS A 603 29.70 6.06 -5.16
C LYS A 603 29.29 5.32 -3.89
N ALA A 604 28.10 5.58 -3.38
CA ALA A 604 27.54 4.85 -2.24
C ALA A 604 27.21 3.39 -2.58
N LYS A 605 26.77 3.10 -3.82
CA LYS A 605 26.34 1.76 -4.24
C LYS A 605 27.49 0.90 -4.78
N LEU A 606 28.61 1.47 -5.24
CA LEU A 606 29.73 0.73 -5.85
C LEU A 606 30.97 0.71 -4.93
N PRO A 607 31.05 -0.23 -3.96
CA PRO A 607 32.08 -0.21 -2.92
C PRO A 607 33.50 -0.50 -3.42
N ASN A 608 33.64 -1.11 -4.61
CA ASN A 608 34.93 -1.49 -5.18
C ASN A 608 35.48 -0.48 -6.19
N LEU A 609 34.75 0.61 -6.44
CA LEU A 609 35.10 1.60 -7.45
C LEU A 609 36.26 2.48 -6.96
N LYS A 610 37.42 2.39 -7.63
CA LYS A 610 38.66 3.07 -7.24
C LYS A 610 39.02 4.22 -8.16
N GLU A 611 38.81 4.03 -9.46
CA GLU A 611 39.14 5.00 -10.48
C GLU A 611 37.86 5.51 -11.11
N VAL A 612 37.59 6.80 -10.96
CA VAL A 612 36.40 7.43 -11.52
C VAL A 612 36.79 8.73 -12.21
N ASP A 613 36.40 8.88 -13.47
CA ASP A 613 36.58 10.12 -14.21
C ASP A 613 35.20 10.70 -14.58
N VAL A 614 34.91 11.87 -14.01
CA VAL A 614 33.65 12.62 -14.21
C VAL A 614 33.89 13.98 -14.85
N ARG A 615 35.10 14.23 -15.38
CA ARG A 615 35.43 15.54 -15.98
C ARG A 615 34.44 15.90 -17.08
N TYR A 616 34.13 17.19 -17.17
CA TYR A 616 33.18 17.73 -18.15
C TYR A 616 31.75 17.15 -17.99
N THR A 617 31.35 16.88 -16.75
CA THR A 617 29.96 16.59 -16.36
C THR A 617 29.50 17.61 -15.31
N GLU A 618 28.23 17.57 -14.88
CA GLU A 618 27.76 18.43 -13.78
C GLU A 618 28.31 18.01 -12.41
N ALA A 619 28.89 16.82 -12.30
CA ALA A 619 29.48 16.29 -11.07
C ALA A 619 30.98 16.60 -10.89
N TRP A 620 31.61 17.32 -11.84
CA TRP A 620 33.01 17.78 -11.76
C TRP A 620 33.11 19.16 -11.14
#